data_AF-A0A820TJL2-F1
#
_entry.id   AF-A0A820TJL2-F1
#
_cell.length_a   1.000
_cell.length_b   1.000
_cell.length_c   1.000
_cell.angle_alpha   90.00
_cell.angle_beta   90.00
_cell.angle_gamma   90.00
#
_symmetry.space_group_name_H-M   'P 1'
#
loop_
_entity.id
_entity.type
_entity.pdbx_description
1 polymer ?
#
loop_
_entity_poly.entity_id
_entity_poly.type
_entity_poly.pdbx_seq_one_letter_code
_entity_poly.pdbx_strand_id
1 'polypeptide(L)' 'METKHIGHIVLITSPFYGHMIPILDLAKRLSTHHHVTYIVSASKLDMLRRRGFIEENENENNNSIRS' A
#
# COMPACT_ATOMS: atom_id res chain seq x y z
N MET A 1 -31.90 6.49 1.17
CA MET A 1 -30.46 6.79 1.05
C MET A 1 -29.73 5.86 2.00
N GLU A 2 -29.28 4.69 1.54
CA GLU A 2 -28.46 3.81 2.37
C GLU A 2 -27.07 4.43 2.55
N THR A 3 -26.72 4.77 3.79
CA THR A 3 -25.37 5.21 4.14
C THR A 3 -24.45 3.99 4.06
N LYS A 4 -23.74 3.84 2.93
CA LYS A 4 -22.72 2.80 2.74
C LYS A 4 -21.67 2.95 3.85
N HIS A 5 -21.63 2.01 4.78
CA HIS A 5 -20.71 2.05 5.91
C HIS A 5 -19.29 1.73 5.42
N ILE A 6 -18.47 2.75 5.20
CA ILE A 6 -17.09 2.59 4.72
C ILE A 6 -16.21 2.23 5.93
N GLY A 7 -16.09 0.94 6.22
CA GLY A 7 -15.14 0.43 7.20
C GLY A 7 -13.68 0.69 6.77
N HIS A 8 -12.80 0.83 7.77
CA HIS A 8 -11.34 0.89 7.55
C HIS A 8 -10.73 -0.46 7.89
N ILE A 9 -10.06 -1.07 6.91
CA ILE A 9 -9.46 -2.40 7.01
C ILE A 9 -7.94 -2.26 7.02
N VAL A 10 -7.29 -2.90 7.98
CA VAL A 10 -5.82 -2.99 8.04
C VAL A 10 -5.39 -4.40 7.67
N LEU A 11 -4.52 -4.53 6.67
CA LEU A 11 -3.97 -5.78 6.19
C LEU A 11 -2.48 -5.84 6.52
N ILE A 12 -2.07 -6.90 7.21
CA ILE A 12 -0.67 -7.13 7.60
C ILE A 12 -0.23 -8.46 7.03
N THR A 13 0.88 -8.48 6.30
CA THR A 13 1.42 -9.69 5.68
C THR A 13 2.81 -10.02 6.15
N SER A 14 3.03 -11.30 6.42
CA SER A 14 4.37 -11.87 6.59
C SER A 14 5.20 -11.67 5.31
N PRO A 15 6.50 -11.35 5.40
CA PRO A 15 7.34 -10.91 4.27
C PRO A 15 7.79 -12.03 3.32
N PHE A 16 6.89 -12.97 3.02
CA PHE A 16 7.10 -14.07 2.08
C PHE A 16 6.32 -13.84 0.78
N TYR A 17 7.01 -14.00 -0.35
CA TYR A 17 6.50 -13.66 -1.69
C TYR A 17 5.20 -14.37 -2.08
N GLY A 18 5.03 -15.63 -1.65
CA GLY A 18 3.82 -16.41 -1.95
C GLY A 18 2.53 -15.80 -1.38
N HIS A 19 2.64 -14.94 -0.35
CA HIS A 19 1.50 -14.37 0.35
C HIS A 19 1.28 -12.88 0.07
N MET A 20 2.32 -12.13 -0.30
CA MET A 20 2.18 -10.68 -0.53
C MET A 20 1.34 -10.35 -1.76
N ILE A 21 1.50 -11.09 -2.86
CA ILE A 21 0.78 -10.80 -4.11
C ILE A 21 -0.72 -11.10 -3.99
N PRO A 22 -1.16 -12.27 -3.47
CA PRO A 22 -2.58 -12.52 -3.26
C PRO A 22 -3.23 -11.51 -2.31
N ILE A 23 -2.52 -11.06 -1.28
CA ILE A 23 -3.06 -10.09 -0.32
C ILE A 23 -3.10 -8.69 -0.90
N LEU A 24 -2.15 -8.30 -1.76
CA LEU A 24 -2.25 -7.05 -2.53
C LEU A 24 -3.45 -7.05 -3.47
N ASP A 25 -3.71 -8.18 -4.16
CA ASP A 25 -4.89 -8.31 -5.02
C ASP A 25 -6.18 -8.22 -4.19
N LEU A 26 -6.21 -8.87 -3.03
CA LEU A 26 -7.32 -8.76 -2.07
C LEU A 26 -7.50 -7.31 -1.60
N ALA A 27 -6.42 -6.62 -1.23
CA ALA A 27 -6.44 -5.23 -0.80
C ALA A 27 -7.06 -4.32 -1.86
N LYS A 28 -6.68 -4.51 -3.13
CA LYS A 28 -7.23 -3.78 -4.29
C LYS A 28 -8.71 -4.03 -4.50
N ARG A 29 -9.18 -5.26 -4.26
CA ARG A 29 -10.62 -5.58 -4.33
C ARG A 29 -11.39 -5.00 -3.15
N LEU A 30 -10.79 -4.96 -1.96
CA LEU A 30 -11.42 -4.35 -0.78
C LEU A 30 -11.48 -2.82 -0.89
N SER A 31 -10.48 -2.20 -1.53
CA SER A 31 -10.42 -0.74 -1.68
C SER A 31 -11.53 -0.14 -2.56
N THR A 32 -12.27 -0.96 -3.31
CA THR A 32 -13.44 -0.49 -4.08
C THR A 32 -14.66 -0.18 -3.19
N HIS A 33 -14.69 -0.73 -1.97
CA HIS A 33 -15.79 -0.56 -1.03
C HIS A 33 -15.37 0.00 0.34
N HIS A 34 -14.10 -0.15 0.71
CA HIS A 34 -13.55 0.18 2.03
C HIS A 34 -12.28 1.00 1.94
N HIS A 35 -11.94 1.72 3.01
CA HIS A 35 -10.61 2.28 3.15
C HIS A 35 -9.66 1.16 3.58
N VAL A 36 -8.51 1.00 2.93
CA VAL A 36 -7.60 -0.13 3.18
C VAL A 36 -6.19 0.39 3.43
N THR A 37 -5.58 -0.03 4.53
CA THR A 37 -4.16 0.19 4.83
C THR A 37 -3.43 -1.13 4.76
N TYR A 38 -2.45 -1.23 3.86
CA TYR A 38 -1.62 -2.43 3.71
C TYR A 38 -0.23 -2.20 4.30
N ILE A 39 0.10 -2.93 5.36
CA ILE A 39 1.36 -2.81 6.08
C ILE A 39 2.35 -3.83 5.54
N VAL A 40 3.50 -3.34 5.13
CA VAL A 40 4.61 -4.12 4.58
C VAL A 40 5.92 -3.79 5.27
N SER A 41 6.83 -4.77 5.30
CA SER A 41 8.20 -4.52 5.76
C SER A 41 8.90 -3.50 4.84
N ALA A 42 9.61 -2.55 5.43
CA ALA A 42 10.41 -1.56 4.70
C ALA A 42 11.40 -2.21 3.72
N SER A 43 11.96 -3.38 4.09
CA SER A 43 12.87 -4.16 3.22
C SER A 43 12.22 -4.68 1.93
N LYS A 44 10.88 -4.63 1.82
CA LYS A 44 10.13 -5.04 0.62
C LYS A 44 9.63 -3.86 -0.20
N LEU A 45 9.92 -2.62 0.21
CA LEU A 45 9.47 -1.42 -0.48
C LEU A 45 10.04 -1.31 -1.90
N ASP A 46 11.35 -1.55 -2.06
CA ASP A 46 12.03 -1.56 -3.37
C ASP A 46 11.37 -2.56 -4.34
N MET A 47 11.00 -3.73 -3.83
CA MET A 47 10.30 -4.74 -4.61
C MET A 47 8.92 -4.25 -5.07
N LEU A 48 8.17 -3.58 -4.20
CA LEU A 48 6.84 -3.06 -4.54
C LEU A 48 6.92 -1.96 -5.60
N ARG A 49 7.95 -1.09 -5.50
CA ARG A 49 8.27 -0.09 -6.53
C ARG A 49 8.59 -0.74 -7.88
N ARG A 50 9.52 -1.70 -7.91
CA ARG A 50 9.90 -2.41 -9.15
C ARG A 50 8.73 -3.10 -9.85
N ARG A 51 7.72 -3.52 -9.08
CA ARG A 51 6.50 -4.15 -9.61
C ARG A 51 5.39 -3.16 -9.97
N GLY A 52 5.59 -1.87 -9.75
CA GLY A 52 4.61 -0.82 -10.04
C GLY A 52 3.43 -0.79 -9.07
N PHE A 53 3.56 -1.35 -7.86
CA PHE A 53 2.51 -1.25 -6.84
C PHE A 53 2.54 0.07 -6.07
N ILE A 54 3.63 0.81 -6.16
CA ILE A 54 3.82 2.10 -5.48
C ILE A 54 4.34 3.08 -6.52
N GLU A 55 3.59 4.17 -6.72
CA GLU A 55 4.06 5.32 -7.48
C GLU A 55 5.00 6.14 -6.58
N GLU A 56 6.15 6.54 -7.11
CA GLU A 56 7.02 7.47 -6.40
C GLU A 56 6.31 8.83 -6.36
N ASN A 57 5.84 9.24 -5.19
CA ASN A 57 5.45 10.62 -4.98
C ASN A 57 6.73 11.46 -5.00
N GLU A 58 6.93 12.28 -6.01
CA GLU A 58 8.08 13.19 -6.22
C GLU A 58 8.23 14.30 -5.14
N ASN A 59 7.74 14.10 -3.91
CA ASN A 59 7.69 15.12 -2.85
C ASN A 59 8.85 15.07 -1.84
N GLU A 60 9.97 14.41 -2.15
CA GLU A 60 11.14 14.34 -1.24
C GLU A 60 12.37 15.14 -1.70
N ASN A 61 12.30 15.96 -2.77
CA ASN A 61 13.49 16.65 -3.31
C ASN A 61 13.69 18.14 -2.96
N ASN A 62 12.88 18.74 -2.08
CA ASN A 62 13.02 20.18 -1.77
C ASN A 62 13.81 20.54 -0.50
N ASN A 63 14.51 19.59 0.14
CA ASN A 63 15.27 19.90 1.37
C ASN A 63 16.78 19.64 1.33
N SER A 64 17.39 19.44 0.15
CA SER A 64 18.85 19.30 0.03
C SER A 64 19.58 20.54 -0.56
N ILE A 65 18.98 21.73 -0.46
CA ILE A 65 19.64 23.01 -0.77
C ILE A 65 19.45 23.97 0.42
N ARG A 66 20.00 23.62 1.58
CA ARG A 66 20.33 24.54 2.68
C ARG A 66 21.01 23.77 3.81
N SER A 67 22.31 23.53 3.67
CA SER A 67 23.35 23.57 4.72
C SER A 67 24.69 23.21 4.09
#